data_AF-A0A7Z9QKM2-F1
#
_entry.id   AF-A0A7Z9QKM2-F1
#
_cell.length_a   1.000
_cell.length_b   1.000
_cell.length_c   1.000
_cell.angle_alpha   90.00
_cell.angle_beta   90.00
_cell.angle_gamma   90.00
#
_symmetry.space_group_name_H-M   'P 1'
#
loop_
_entity.id
_entity.type
_entity.pdbx_description
1 polymer ?
#
loop_
_entity_poly.entity_id
_entity_poly.type
_entity_poly.pdbx_seq_one_letter_code
_entity_poly.pdbx_strand_id
1 'polypeptide(L)'
;MRELVSDGVEGNIPLASGCFMFFRTKLLRVLDGFSPDYFLYFEDYDLSMRVHELSDIVYVPMVRITHFGGHAAGKGLRHIWMFSVSAYRFFSRWGWRWW
;
A
#
# COMPACT_ATOMS: atom_id res chain seq x y z
N MET A 1 -12.52 -5.18 12.16
CA MET A 1 -11.81 -6.02 11.18
C MET A 1 -12.90 -6.73 10.38
N ARG A 2 -13.17 -6.30 9.14
CA ARG A 2 -14.09 -7.03 8.26
C ARG A 2 -13.48 -8.42 8.00
N GLU A 3 -14.35 -9.39 7.76
CA GLU A 3 -14.05 -10.82 7.58
C GLU A 3 -12.71 -11.06 6.89
N LEU A 4 -11.89 -11.92 7.49
CA LEU A 4 -10.68 -12.41 6.85
C LEU A 4 -11.09 -13.16 5.59
N VAL A 5 -10.48 -12.81 4.46
CA VAL A 5 -10.81 -13.35 3.13
C VAL A 5 -10.66 -14.88 3.09
N SER A 6 -9.80 -15.45 3.95
CA SER A 6 -9.52 -16.89 4.02
C SER A 6 -8.74 -17.25 5.29
N ASP A 7 -8.90 -18.49 5.76
CA ASP A 7 -8.04 -19.10 6.78
C ASP A 7 -6.69 -19.60 6.21
N GLY A 8 -6.56 -19.62 4.88
CA GLY A 8 -5.36 -20.03 4.15
C GLY A 8 -4.48 -18.86 3.72
N VAL A 9 -3.21 -19.18 3.41
CA VAL A 9 -2.30 -18.25 2.75
C VAL A 9 -2.83 -17.93 1.35
N GLU A 10 -3.05 -16.65 1.06
CA GLU A 10 -3.55 -16.19 -0.24
C GLU A 10 -2.43 -15.50 -1.00
N GLY A 11 -2.05 -16.08 -2.13
CA GLY A 11 -1.01 -15.54 -3.00
C GLY A 11 -1.55 -14.53 -4.00
N ASN A 12 -0.65 -13.68 -4.49
CA ASN A 12 -0.91 -12.69 -5.52
C ASN A 12 -2.08 -11.74 -5.21
N ILE A 13 -2.13 -11.25 -3.97
CA ILE A 13 -3.07 -10.19 -3.59
C ILE A 13 -2.68 -8.88 -4.30
N PRO A 14 -3.65 -8.05 -4.73
CA PRO A 14 -3.33 -6.86 -5.51
C PRO A 14 -2.55 -5.82 -4.71
N LEU A 15 -2.86 -5.66 -3.42
CA LEU A 15 -2.28 -4.62 -2.57
C LEU A 15 -2.07 -5.16 -1.15
N ALA A 16 -0.97 -4.75 -0.52
CA ALA A 16 -0.77 -4.91 0.92
C ALA A 16 -0.88 -3.55 1.61
N SER A 17 -1.37 -3.54 2.86
CA SER A 17 -1.42 -2.32 3.66
C SER A 17 -0.02 -1.93 4.14
N GLY A 18 0.35 -0.66 3.99
CA GLY A 18 1.62 -0.14 4.51
C GLY A 18 1.77 -0.19 6.03
N CYS A 19 0.70 -0.48 6.78
CA CYS A 19 0.76 -0.57 8.24
C CYS A 19 1.67 -1.71 8.73
N PHE A 20 1.78 -2.80 7.97
CA PHE A 20 2.70 -3.89 8.22
C PHE A 20 2.97 -4.65 6.93
N MET A 21 4.22 -4.61 6.48
CA MET A 21 4.70 -5.37 5.33
C MET A 21 6.02 -6.05 5.68
N PHE A 22 6.20 -7.28 5.20
CA PHE A 22 7.46 -8.02 5.36
C PHE A 22 8.07 -8.32 4.00
N PHE A 23 9.31 -7.87 3.79
CA PHE A 23 9.99 -7.96 2.50
C PHE A 23 11.32 -8.70 2.61
N ARG A 24 11.66 -9.42 1.53
CA ARG A 24 13.04 -9.81 1.29
C ARG A 24 13.87 -8.55 1.02
N THR A 25 14.93 -8.34 1.79
CA THR A 25 15.79 -7.15 1.66
C THR A 25 16.31 -6.95 0.24
N LYS A 26 16.65 -8.03 -0.48
CA LYS A 26 17.12 -7.95 -1.87
C LYS A 26 16.07 -7.33 -2.79
N LEU A 27 14.81 -7.72 -2.68
CA LEU A 27 13.71 -7.19 -3.48
C LEU A 27 13.49 -5.70 -3.18
N LEU A 28 13.46 -5.33 -1.90
CA LEU A 28 13.25 -3.94 -1.50
C LEU A 28 14.37 -3.01 -2.00
N ARG A 29 15.62 -3.49 -2.06
CA ARG A 29 16.75 -2.75 -2.64
C ARG A 29 16.65 -2.58 -4.15
N VAL A 30 16.22 -3.60 -4.88
CA VAL A 30 16.00 -3.51 -6.34
C VAL A 30 14.90 -2.48 -6.65
N LEU A 31 13.88 -2.42 -5.80
CA LEU A 31 12.77 -1.47 -5.90
C LEU A 31 13.09 -0.07 -5.38
N ASP A 32 14.27 0.16 -4.80
CA ASP A 32 14.62 1.42 -4.11
C ASP A 32 13.60 1.84 -3.02
N GLY A 33 12.97 0.86 -2.36
CA GLY A 33 12.03 1.10 -1.28
C GLY A 33 10.77 1.87 -1.70
N PHE A 34 10.26 2.70 -0.77
CA PHE A 34 9.11 3.57 -1.01
C PHE A 34 9.52 4.77 -1.87
N SER A 35 8.67 5.14 -2.84
CA SER A 35 8.98 6.31 -3.68
C SER A 35 8.94 7.60 -2.85
N PRO A 36 9.97 8.47 -2.97
CA PRO A 36 10.00 9.78 -2.31
C PRO A 36 8.99 10.76 -2.91
N ASP A 37 8.32 10.41 -4.01
CA ASP A 37 7.27 11.21 -4.62
C ASP A 37 5.98 11.23 -3.80
N TYR A 38 5.90 10.49 -2.70
CA TYR A 38 4.74 10.44 -1.81
C TYR A 38 5.14 10.92 -0.41
N PHE A 39 4.53 12.00 0.05
CA PHE A 39 4.72 12.50 1.42
C PHE A 39 3.67 11.93 2.39
N LEU A 40 2.53 11.44 1.87
CA LEU A 40 1.44 10.81 2.62
C LEU A 40 0.46 10.14 1.62
N TYR A 41 0.02 8.91 1.92
CA TYR A 41 -0.89 8.10 1.10
C TYR A 41 -0.30 7.63 -0.24
N PHE A 42 -0.81 6.48 -0.69
CA PHE A 42 -0.49 5.84 -1.96
C PHE A 42 0.96 5.36 -2.11
N GLU A 43 1.84 5.59 -1.13
CA GLU A 43 3.21 5.09 -1.15
C GLU A 43 3.27 3.56 -1.08
N ASP A 44 2.39 2.96 -0.29
CA ASP A 44 2.25 1.52 -0.12
C ASP A 44 1.57 0.87 -1.33
N TYR A 45 0.67 1.60 -1.98
CA TYR A 45 0.01 1.16 -3.22
C TYR A 45 1.01 1.18 -4.37
N ASP A 46 1.77 2.26 -4.52
CA ASP A 46 2.85 2.37 -5.51
C ASP A 46 3.89 1.26 -5.32
N LEU A 47 4.32 1.02 -4.07
CA LEU A 47 5.24 -0.08 -3.78
C LEU A 47 4.63 -1.44 -4.15
N SER A 48 3.36 -1.69 -3.80
CA SER A 48 2.69 -2.95 -4.14
C SER A 48 2.62 -3.17 -5.66
N MET A 49 2.28 -2.15 -6.43
CA MET A 49 2.24 -2.22 -7.89
C MET A 49 3.63 -2.52 -8.49
N ARG A 50 4.69 -1.88 -7.99
CA ARG A 50 6.06 -2.17 -8.44
C ARG A 50 6.54 -3.56 -8.02
N VAL A 51 6.09 -4.07 -6.87
CA VAL A 51 6.40 -5.43 -6.44
C VAL A 51 5.83 -6.44 -7.44
N HIS A 52 4.59 -6.24 -7.90
CA HIS A 52 3.94 -7.12 -8.89
C HIS A 52 4.66 -7.21 -10.22
N GLU A 53 5.49 -6.23 -10.58
CA GLU A 53 6.34 -6.33 -11.77
C GLU A 53 7.46 -7.38 -11.63
N LEU A 54 7.79 -7.79 -10.39
CA LEU A 54 8.94 -8.65 -10.08
C LEU A 54 8.60 -9.90 -9.23
N SER A 55 7.51 -9.88 -8.46
CA SER A 55 7.16 -10.91 -7.46
C SER A 55 5.71 -10.81 -7.02
N ASP A 56 5.16 -11.91 -6.52
CA ASP A 56 3.84 -11.92 -5.89
C ASP A 56 3.85 -11.27 -4.49
N ILE A 57 2.71 -10.69 -4.11
CA ILE A 57 2.39 -10.30 -2.74
C ILE A 57 1.49 -11.36 -2.13
N VAL A 58 1.75 -11.75 -0.87
CA VAL A 58 1.05 -12.84 -0.20
C VAL A 58 0.45 -12.36 1.11
N TYR A 59 -0.84 -12.66 1.32
CA TYR A 59 -1.50 -12.50 2.61
C TYR A 59 -1.30 -13.76 3.48
N VAL A 60 -0.84 -13.57 4.72
CA VAL A 60 -0.53 -14.66 5.66
C VAL A 60 -1.40 -14.53 6.92
N PRO A 61 -2.52 -15.28 7.04
CA PRO A 61 -3.49 -15.09 8.15
C PRO A 61 -2.95 -15.48 9.53
N MET A 62 -1.85 -16.24 9.59
CA MET A 62 -1.15 -16.57 10.84
C MET A 62 -0.43 -15.36 11.45
N VAL A 63 -0.10 -14.35 10.65
CA VAL A 63 0.55 -13.11 11.12
C VAL A 63 -0.53 -12.10 11.47
N ARG A 64 -0.72 -11.85 12.76
CA ARG A 64 -1.73 -10.92 13.26
C ARG A 64 -1.07 -9.74 13.93
N ILE A 65 -1.42 -8.54 13.49
CA ILE A 65 -0.93 -7.28 14.03
C ILE A 65 -2.11 -6.39 14.43
N THR A 66 -1.96 -5.67 15.53
CA THR A 66 -2.98 -4.71 15.99
C THR A 66 -2.58 -3.31 15.53
N HIS A 67 -3.37 -2.74 14.63
CA HIS A 67 -3.21 -1.35 14.20
C HIS A 67 -4.23 -0.47 14.92
N PHE A 68 -3.76 0.33 15.87
CA PHE A 68 -4.63 1.21 16.68
C PHE A 68 -5.20 2.40 15.89
N GLY A 69 -4.65 2.70 14.72
CA GLY A 69 -5.05 3.84 13.89
C GLY A 69 -4.61 5.19 14.48
N GLY A 70 -4.39 6.17 13.60
CA GLY A 70 -3.82 7.47 13.97
C GLY A 70 -4.83 8.62 14.09
N HIS A 71 -6.14 8.35 14.21
CA HIS A 71 -7.21 9.38 14.20
C HIS A 71 -7.02 10.43 13.08
N ALA A 72 -6.67 9.98 11.86
CA ALA A 72 -6.40 10.90 10.75
C ALA A 72 -7.66 11.56 10.17
N ALA A 73 -8.85 11.13 10.60
CA ALA A 73 -10.10 11.78 10.29
C ALA A 73 -10.14 13.18 10.95
N GLY A 74 -10.33 14.23 10.14
CA GLY A 74 -10.50 15.60 10.64
C GLY A 74 -9.27 16.51 10.53
N LYS A 75 -8.19 16.12 9.85
CA LYS A 75 -6.96 16.95 9.70
C LYS A 75 -7.10 18.17 8.74
N GLY A 76 -8.32 18.52 8.33
CA GLY A 76 -8.63 19.74 7.57
C GLY A 76 -8.23 19.72 6.08
N LEU A 77 -8.40 20.87 5.41
CA LEU A 77 -8.21 21.03 3.96
C LEU A 77 -6.79 20.72 3.48
N ARG A 78 -5.77 21.04 4.28
CA ARG A 78 -4.37 20.73 3.94
C ARG A 78 -4.16 19.23 3.78
N HIS A 79 -4.78 18.43 4.63
CA HIS A 79 -4.67 16.97 4.57
C HIS A 79 -5.38 16.39 3.34
N ILE A 80 -6.55 16.92 3.01
CA ILE A 80 -7.28 16.57 1.77
C ILE A 80 -6.44 16.94 0.55
N TRP A 81 -5.79 18.10 0.56
CA TRP A 81 -4.88 18.51 -0.52
C TRP A 81 -3.69 17.56 -0.66
N MET A 82 -3.01 17.20 0.44
CA MET A 82 -1.91 16.23 0.41
C MET A 82 -2.37 14.87 -0.14
N PHE A 83 -3.51 14.37 0.32
CA PHE A 83 -4.13 13.16 -0.23
C PHE A 83 -4.37 13.27 -1.74
N SER A 84 -4.92 14.40 -2.19
CA SER A 84 -5.27 14.62 -3.60
C SER A 84 -4.03 14.69 -4.49
N VAL A 85 -2.95 15.32 -4.02
CA VAL A 85 -1.66 15.37 -4.74
C VAL A 85 -1.08 13.97 -4.90
N SER A 86 -1.03 13.19 -3.81
CA SER A 86 -0.54 11.81 -3.87
C SER A 86 -1.42 10.91 -4.75
N ALA A 87 -2.74 11.05 -4.66
CA ALA A 87 -3.68 10.33 -5.52
C ALA A 87 -3.43 10.66 -7.00
N TYR A 88 -3.33 11.94 -7.35
CA TYR A 88 -3.05 12.38 -8.71
C TYR A 88 -1.72 11.79 -9.23
N ARG A 89 -0.67 11.79 -8.41
CA ARG A 89 0.62 11.16 -8.76
C ARG A 89 0.47 9.67 -9.03
N PHE A 90 -0.19 8.94 -8.14
CA PHE A 90 -0.42 7.51 -8.27
C PHE A 90 -1.21 7.16 -9.56
N PHE A 91 -2.37 7.79 -9.76
CA PHE A 91 -3.20 7.51 -10.94
C PHE A 91 -2.56 7.98 -12.25
N SER A 92 -1.77 9.05 -12.23
CA SER A 92 -1.02 9.48 -13.42
C SER A 92 0.09 8.47 -13.80
N ARG A 93 0.65 7.75 -12.82
CA ARG A 93 1.65 6.71 -13.06
C ARG A 93 1.05 5.38 -13.52
N TRP A 94 0.01 4.91 -12.83
CA TRP A 94 -0.56 3.56 -13.03
C TRP A 94 -1.80 3.53 -13.92
N GLY A 95 -2.25 4.70 -14.37
CA GLY A 95 -3.42 4.86 -15.23
C GLY A 95 -4.69 5.20 -14.45
N TRP A 96 -5.49 6.06 -15.04
CA TRP A 96 -6.81 6.41 -14.54
C TRP A 96 -7.84 5.41 -15.06
N ARG A 97 -8.51 4.67 -14.17
CA ARG A 97 -9.59 3.75 -14.52
C ARG A 97 -10.91 4.31 -14.00
N TRP A 98 -11.80 4.66 -14.93
CA TRP A 98 -13.10 5.28 -14.63
C TRP A 98 -14.28 4.35 -14.92
N TRP A 99 -14.02 3.07 -15.16
CA TRP A 99 -14.98 2.02 -15.48
C TRP A 99 -14.50 0.66 -15.01
#